data_AF-A0A2T6E8A9-F1
#
_entry.id   AF-A0A2T6E8A9-F1
#
_cell.length_a   1.000
_cell.length_b   1.000
_cell.length_c   1.000
_cell.angle_alpha   90.00
_cell.angle_beta   90.00
_cell.angle_gamma   90.00
#
_symmetry.space_group_name_H-M   'P 1'
#
loop_
_entity.id
_entity.type
_entity.pdbx_description
1 polymer ?
#
loop_
_entity_poly.entity_id
_entity_poly.type
_entity_poly.pdbx_seq_one_letter_code
_entity_poly.pdbx_strand_id
1 'polypeptide(L)'
;MRKFLLALVTASLSSALTAWIIDAHYSPFLLQRLPVYVINTQKKPLLLYDANNIRAPAISLLQPNDGFRLFYAGDTGQWLYGLKNNRSVFLKNQDRLVAFVLYGRRFPISETWKFFSALTLFLLLLIFSYRCYSKSSNTQYPSRYSRNKRIYPTVSEQKPSPTPNHENRWLRQENYRLTQKISRINQEKEDFIRREQRLFDVIHQTHSRAGVTVPDMQYEYDALEKEYAEVSERYKKLKNDSKIFDINFDSSSYESIIKGRKFEIYLARNLVENRTHEILEWTPDKGFDSSIRVKSNGNPDLVVQNKNGQQFAIECKFRGTHFRTIEGQQTDQVSWSSAYAAERYQAFSAERGMPVFIALGWKGLPESPKRLFLAPLDG
;
A
#
# COMPACT_ATOMS: atom_id res chain seq x y z
N MET A 1 -19.51 -33.44 -8.07
CA MET A 1 -20.09 -32.26 -8.75
C MET A 1 -20.29 -31.06 -7.80
N ARG A 2 -21.05 -31.18 -6.70
CA ARG A 2 -21.31 -30.07 -5.75
C ARG A 2 -20.06 -29.33 -5.23
N LYS A 3 -19.00 -30.04 -4.84
CA LYS A 3 -17.73 -29.44 -4.36
C LYS A 3 -16.95 -28.68 -5.45
N PHE A 4 -17.15 -29.02 -6.73
CA PHE A 4 -16.52 -28.31 -7.85
C PHE A 4 -17.29 -27.04 -8.20
N LEU A 5 -18.62 -27.13 -8.23
CA LEU A 5 -19.49 -25.96 -8.41
C LEU A 5 -19.24 -24.91 -7.33
N LEU A 6 -19.13 -25.34 -6.07
CA LEU A 6 -18.84 -24.43 -4.95
C LEU A 6 -17.48 -23.73 -5.10
N ALA A 7 -16.43 -24.44 -5.52
CA ALA A 7 -15.10 -23.86 -5.74
C ALA A 7 -15.08 -22.86 -6.92
N LEU A 8 -15.87 -23.13 -7.96
CA LEU A 8 -15.98 -22.25 -9.12
C LEU A 8 -16.72 -20.95 -8.75
N VAL A 9 -17.79 -21.06 -7.95
CA VAL A 9 -18.56 -19.93 -7.44
C VAL A 9 -17.72 -19.09 -6.48
N THR A 10 -16.95 -19.70 -5.57
CA THR A 10 -16.08 -18.95 -4.65
C THR A 10 -14.91 -18.27 -5.36
N ALA A 11 -14.29 -18.91 -6.35
CA ALA A 11 -13.24 -18.28 -7.16
C ALA A 11 -13.78 -17.10 -7.98
N SER A 12 -14.98 -17.23 -8.54
CA SER A 12 -15.64 -16.16 -9.31
C SER A 12 -16.04 -14.98 -8.42
N LEU A 13 -16.63 -15.25 -7.25
CA LEU A 13 -16.97 -14.23 -6.26
C LEU A 13 -15.72 -13.54 -5.70
N SER A 14 -14.65 -14.29 -5.43
CA SER A 14 -13.38 -13.73 -4.96
C SER A 14 -12.75 -12.82 -6.02
N SER A 15 -12.76 -13.22 -7.29
CA SER A 15 -12.25 -12.42 -8.42
C SER A 15 -13.09 -11.15 -8.65
N ALA A 16 -14.42 -11.27 -8.57
CA ALA A 16 -15.33 -10.13 -8.68
C ALA A 16 -15.17 -9.15 -7.50
N LEU A 17 -14.97 -9.67 -6.29
CA LEU A 17 -14.71 -8.87 -5.11
C LEU A 17 -13.34 -8.18 -5.18
N THR A 18 -12.29 -8.85 -5.68
CA THR A 18 -10.98 -8.20 -5.89
C THR A 18 -11.05 -7.12 -6.97
N ALA A 19 -11.74 -7.38 -8.08
CA ALA A 19 -11.98 -6.37 -9.12
C ALA A 19 -12.78 -5.18 -8.58
N TRP A 20 -13.86 -5.44 -7.82
CA TRP A 20 -14.66 -4.39 -7.17
C TRP A 20 -13.87 -3.63 -6.12
N ILE A 21 -13.01 -4.28 -5.33
CA ILE A 21 -12.13 -3.60 -4.37
C ILE A 21 -11.10 -2.73 -5.11
N ILE A 22 -10.55 -3.19 -6.23
CA ILE A 22 -9.59 -2.41 -7.04
C ILE A 22 -10.29 -1.20 -7.71
N ASP A 23 -11.55 -1.36 -8.11
CA ASP A 23 -12.32 -0.32 -8.82
C ASP A 23 -13.01 0.68 -7.86
N ALA A 24 -13.69 0.17 -6.82
CA ALA A 24 -14.38 0.97 -5.81
C ALA A 24 -13.41 1.64 -4.82
N HIS A 25 -12.22 1.05 -4.65
CA HIS A 25 -11.10 1.68 -3.97
C HIS A 25 -9.92 1.69 -4.92
N TYR A 26 -9.70 2.82 -5.59
CA TYR A 26 -8.39 3.27 -6.05
C TYR A 26 -7.42 3.30 -4.86
N SER A 27 -7.08 2.12 -4.33
CA SER A 27 -6.26 1.95 -3.16
C SER A 27 -4.88 2.42 -3.57
N PRO A 28 -4.38 3.51 -2.97
CA PRO A 28 -3.04 4.00 -3.25
C PRO A 28 -1.99 2.89 -3.05
N PHE A 29 -2.30 1.88 -2.25
CA PHE A 29 -1.35 0.87 -1.79
C PHE A 29 -0.91 -0.14 -2.85
N LEU A 30 -1.82 -0.66 -3.69
CA LEU A 30 -1.47 -1.64 -4.74
C LEU A 30 -0.88 -0.97 -6.00
N LEU A 31 -1.34 0.25 -6.30
CA LEU A 31 -0.86 1.03 -7.45
C LEU A 31 0.40 1.84 -7.14
N GLN A 32 0.79 2.04 -5.88
CA GLN A 32 2.03 2.74 -5.52
C GLN A 32 3.29 2.12 -6.12
N ARG A 33 3.29 0.80 -6.37
CA ARG A 33 4.46 0.10 -6.94
C ARG A 33 4.51 0.09 -8.46
N LEU A 34 3.39 0.31 -9.16
CA LEU A 34 3.36 0.31 -10.62
C LEU A 34 3.08 1.73 -11.13
N PRO A 35 4.00 2.36 -11.88
CA PRO A 35 3.77 3.69 -12.39
C PRO A 35 2.56 3.71 -13.33
N VAL A 36 1.52 4.43 -12.92
CA VAL A 36 0.33 4.69 -13.73
C VAL A 36 0.56 5.94 -14.56
N TYR A 37 0.06 5.94 -15.79
CA TYR A 37 0.20 7.04 -16.74
C TYR A 37 -1.15 7.51 -17.24
N VAL A 38 -1.25 8.83 -17.47
CA VAL A 38 -2.33 9.44 -18.24
C VAL A 38 -1.84 9.56 -19.68
N ILE A 39 -2.56 8.95 -20.62
CA ILE A 39 -2.18 8.98 -22.04
C ILE A 39 -3.20 9.81 -22.82
N ASN A 40 -2.70 10.68 -23.69
CA ASN A 40 -3.55 11.37 -24.65
C ASN A 40 -3.94 10.42 -25.79
N THR A 41 -5.19 9.94 -25.81
CA THR A 41 -5.74 9.12 -26.89
C THR A 41 -6.36 9.94 -28.02
N GLN A 42 -6.46 11.26 -27.86
CA GLN A 42 -7.02 12.14 -28.86
C GLN A 42 -6.02 12.39 -29.99
N LYS A 43 -6.54 12.69 -31.18
CA LYS A 43 -5.72 13.09 -32.34
C LYS A 43 -5.10 14.49 -32.18
N LYS A 44 -5.57 15.28 -31.22
CA LYS A 44 -5.12 16.65 -30.96
C LYS A 44 -4.27 16.73 -29.70
N PRO A 45 -3.29 17.65 -29.62
CA PRO A 45 -2.53 17.87 -28.40
C PRO A 45 -3.41 18.42 -27.27
N LEU A 46 -3.09 18.05 -26.03
CA LEU A 46 -3.77 18.57 -24.84
C LEU A 46 -2.87 19.55 -24.09
N LEU A 47 -3.47 20.61 -23.53
CA LEU A 47 -2.74 21.61 -22.74
C LEU A 47 -2.41 21.06 -21.35
N LEU A 48 -1.15 21.18 -20.96
CA LEU A 48 -0.67 20.90 -19.60
C LEU A 48 -0.36 22.20 -18.89
N TYR A 49 -0.76 22.28 -17.63
CA TYR A 49 -0.63 23.45 -16.79
C TYR A 49 0.28 23.14 -15.59
N ASP A 50 0.85 24.17 -14.97
CA ASP A 50 1.76 24.02 -13.82
C ASP A 50 0.99 23.73 -12.54
N ALA A 51 1.25 22.58 -11.89
CA ALA A 51 0.55 22.18 -10.68
C ALA A 51 0.64 23.22 -9.54
N ASN A 52 1.67 24.06 -9.53
CA ASN A 52 1.87 25.09 -8.51
C ASN A 52 1.12 26.40 -8.82
N ASN A 53 0.69 26.62 -10.07
CA ASN A 53 0.02 27.85 -10.48
C ASN A 53 -1.10 27.56 -11.47
N ILE A 54 -2.30 27.31 -10.93
CA ILE A 54 -3.48 26.93 -11.71
C ILE A 54 -3.96 28.03 -12.67
N ARG A 55 -3.60 29.30 -12.39
CA ARG A 55 -3.97 30.46 -13.21
C ARG A 55 -2.94 30.80 -14.29
N ALA A 56 -1.79 30.15 -14.29
CA ALA A 56 -0.77 30.37 -15.31
C ALA A 56 -1.21 29.82 -16.68
N PRO A 57 -0.69 30.39 -17.79
CA PRO A 57 -0.88 29.80 -19.11
C PRO A 57 -0.31 28.38 -19.17
N ALA A 58 -0.76 27.61 -20.16
CA ALA A 58 -0.27 26.25 -20.36
C ALA A 58 1.26 26.24 -20.56
N ILE A 59 1.94 25.37 -19.81
CA ILE A 59 3.40 25.27 -19.79
C ILE A 59 3.93 24.28 -20.83
N SER A 60 3.11 23.34 -21.27
CA SER A 60 3.48 22.37 -22.32
C SER A 60 2.25 21.75 -22.97
N LEU A 61 2.50 21.00 -24.05
CA LEU A 61 1.50 20.20 -24.74
C LEU A 61 1.75 18.71 -24.52
N LEU A 62 0.68 17.94 -24.33
CA LEU A 62 0.67 16.49 -24.33
C LEU A 62 0.25 16.02 -25.73
N GLN A 63 1.21 15.57 -26.52
CA GLN A 63 0.97 15.14 -27.90
C GLN A 63 0.09 13.88 -27.96
N PRO A 64 -0.56 13.57 -29.10
CA PRO A 64 -1.24 12.30 -29.29
C PRO A 64 -0.32 11.11 -28.99
N ASN A 65 -0.82 10.14 -28.24
CA ASN A 65 -0.07 9.00 -27.72
C ASN A 65 1.10 9.36 -26.79
N ASP A 66 1.24 10.59 -26.34
CA ASP A 66 2.16 10.94 -25.25
C ASP A 66 1.47 10.75 -23.90
N GLY A 67 2.25 10.66 -22.82
CA GLY A 67 1.71 10.48 -21.48
C GLY A 67 2.57 11.09 -20.38
N PHE A 68 1.98 11.24 -19.20
CA PHE A 68 2.69 11.65 -18.00
C PHE A 68 2.33 10.73 -16.84
N ARG A 69 3.24 10.59 -15.86
CA ARG A 69 3.03 9.70 -14.71
C ARG A 69 1.96 10.31 -13.81
N LEU A 70 0.88 9.58 -13.57
CA LEU A 70 -0.20 9.98 -12.67
C LEU A 70 0.25 9.83 -11.21
N PHE A 71 -0.01 10.86 -10.40
CA PHE A 71 0.13 10.80 -8.95
C PHE A 71 -1.23 10.65 -8.28
N TYR A 72 -2.15 11.56 -8.57
CA TYR A 72 -3.51 11.52 -8.05
C TYR A 72 -4.50 12.21 -9.00
N ALA A 73 -5.77 11.85 -8.88
CA ALA A 73 -6.89 12.54 -9.49
C ALA A 73 -7.58 13.39 -8.42
N GLY A 74 -8.01 14.60 -8.75
CA GLY A 74 -8.83 15.41 -7.85
C GLY A 74 -10.20 14.77 -7.58
N ASP A 75 -10.91 15.24 -6.57
CA ASP A 75 -12.15 14.61 -6.06
C ASP A 75 -13.24 14.41 -7.12
N THR A 76 -13.34 15.35 -8.07
CA THR A 76 -14.30 15.27 -9.17
C THR A 76 -13.86 14.38 -10.33
N GLY A 77 -12.61 13.89 -10.28
CA GLY A 77 -11.95 13.20 -11.37
C GLY A 77 -11.64 14.10 -12.58
N GLN A 78 -12.03 15.36 -12.62
CA GLN A 78 -11.80 16.22 -13.80
C GLN A 78 -10.35 16.67 -13.94
N TRP A 79 -9.63 16.73 -12.83
CA TRP A 79 -8.27 17.18 -12.73
C TRP A 79 -7.33 16.01 -12.43
N LEU A 80 -6.26 15.92 -13.20
CA LEU A 80 -5.22 14.91 -13.02
C LEU A 80 -3.91 15.58 -12.76
N TYR A 81 -3.22 15.12 -11.73
CA TYR A 81 -1.93 15.65 -11.30
C TYR A 81 -0.86 14.59 -11.47
N GLY A 82 0.29 15.00 -11.97
CA GLY A 82 1.35 14.06 -12.25
C GLY A 82 2.66 14.70 -12.64
N LEU A 83 3.57 13.89 -13.16
CA LEU A 83 4.94 14.28 -13.50
C LEU A 83 5.21 14.03 -14.98
N LYS A 84 5.67 15.08 -15.69
CA LYS A 84 6.18 15.00 -17.06
C LYS A 84 7.54 15.69 -17.13
N ASN A 85 8.57 15.00 -17.61
CA ASN A 85 9.93 15.53 -17.72
C ASN A 85 10.42 16.20 -16.42
N ASN A 86 10.25 15.53 -15.28
CA ASN A 86 10.57 16.02 -13.93
C ASN A 86 9.86 17.33 -13.52
N ARG A 87 8.77 17.71 -14.19
CA ARG A 87 7.93 18.84 -13.79
C ARG A 87 6.54 18.37 -13.39
N SER A 88 6.03 18.95 -12.31
CA SER A 88 4.67 18.72 -11.84
C SER A 88 3.69 19.40 -12.79
N VAL A 89 2.82 18.61 -13.40
CA VAL A 89 1.84 19.07 -14.38
C VAL A 89 0.43 18.67 -13.95
N PHE A 90 -0.55 19.45 -14.39
CA PHE A 90 -1.95 19.05 -14.32
C PHE A 90 -2.68 19.21 -15.65
N LEU A 91 -3.71 18.38 -15.83
CA LEU A 91 -4.55 18.33 -17.02
C LEU A 91 -6.02 18.38 -16.62
N LYS A 92 -6.80 19.27 -17.27
CA LYS A 92 -8.27 19.28 -17.22
C LYS A 92 -8.80 18.44 -18.37
N ASN A 93 -9.26 17.21 -18.16
CA ASN A 93 -9.96 16.53 -19.26
C ASN A 93 -10.83 15.33 -18.84
N GLN A 94 -11.96 15.19 -19.52
CA GLN A 94 -12.97 14.14 -19.34
C GLN A 94 -12.68 12.89 -20.19
N ASP A 95 -12.03 13.04 -21.36
CA ASP A 95 -11.76 11.93 -22.28
C ASP A 95 -10.32 11.45 -22.19
N ARG A 96 -10.07 10.37 -21.46
CA ARG A 96 -8.72 9.87 -21.21
C ARG A 96 -8.64 8.38 -21.03
N LEU A 97 -7.43 7.87 -21.29
CA LEU A 97 -7.07 6.50 -20.98
C LEU A 97 -6.00 6.52 -19.89
N VAL A 98 -6.36 6.00 -18.72
CA VAL A 98 -5.42 5.72 -17.63
C VAL A 98 -4.87 4.32 -17.85
N ALA A 99 -3.55 4.17 -17.91
CA ALA A 99 -2.90 2.90 -18.20
C ALA A 99 -1.65 2.70 -17.35
N PHE A 100 -1.28 1.44 -17.16
CA PHE A 100 0.06 1.07 -16.71
C PHE A 100 0.93 0.74 -17.93
N VAL A 101 2.23 0.96 -17.80
CA VAL A 101 3.22 0.63 -18.83
C VAL A 101 4.03 -0.56 -18.33
N LEU A 102 3.98 -1.67 -19.06
CA LEU A 102 4.79 -2.88 -18.82
C LEU A 102 5.51 -3.24 -20.10
N TYR A 103 6.84 -3.36 -20.06
CA TYR A 103 7.68 -3.69 -21.22
C TYR A 103 7.41 -2.80 -22.45
N GLY A 104 7.22 -1.50 -22.22
CA GLY A 104 6.92 -0.52 -23.27
C GLY A 104 5.50 -0.61 -23.86
N ARG A 105 4.70 -1.60 -23.46
CA ARG A 105 3.28 -1.71 -23.84
C ARG A 105 2.39 -1.06 -22.80
N ARG A 106 1.35 -0.39 -23.29
CA ARG A 106 0.36 0.32 -22.49
C ARG A 106 -0.86 -0.55 -22.32
N PHE A 107 -1.27 -0.74 -21.08
CA PHE A 107 -2.43 -1.53 -20.73
C PHE A 107 -3.47 -0.62 -20.07
N PRO A 108 -4.58 -0.34 -20.76
CA PRO A 108 -5.66 0.46 -20.19
C PRO A 108 -6.16 -0.19 -18.89
N ILE A 109 -6.35 0.61 -17.84
CA ILE A 109 -6.91 0.12 -16.57
C ILE A 109 -8.30 -0.48 -16.81
N SER A 110 -9.08 0.09 -17.72
CA SER A 110 -10.39 -0.43 -18.15
C SER A 110 -10.34 -1.83 -18.76
N GLU A 111 -9.17 -2.33 -19.14
CA GLU A 111 -9.00 -3.68 -19.70
C GLU A 111 -8.38 -4.67 -18.70
N THR A 112 -8.04 -4.24 -17.48
CA THR A 112 -7.45 -5.11 -16.46
C THR A 112 -8.32 -6.32 -16.12
N TRP A 113 -9.64 -6.17 -16.15
CA TRP A 113 -10.58 -7.26 -15.90
C TRP A 113 -10.40 -8.44 -16.87
N LYS A 114 -9.98 -8.19 -18.11
CA LYS A 114 -9.69 -9.25 -19.10
C LYS A 114 -8.49 -10.08 -18.65
N PHE A 115 -7.45 -9.43 -18.12
CA PHE A 115 -6.26 -10.10 -17.60
C PHE A 115 -6.61 -10.95 -16.38
N PHE A 116 -7.38 -10.40 -15.42
CA PHE A 116 -7.83 -11.15 -14.26
C PHE A 116 -8.72 -12.33 -14.65
N SER A 117 -9.62 -12.15 -15.62
CA SER A 117 -10.48 -13.22 -16.12
C SER A 117 -9.66 -14.33 -16.79
N ALA A 118 -8.66 -13.98 -17.60
CA ALA A 118 -7.74 -14.95 -18.20
C ALA A 118 -6.91 -15.69 -17.14
N LEU A 119 -6.42 -14.98 -16.12
CA LEU A 119 -5.67 -15.58 -15.01
C LEU A 119 -6.54 -16.53 -14.18
N THR A 120 -7.77 -16.14 -13.87
CA THR A 120 -8.72 -16.99 -13.15
C THR A 120 -9.04 -18.25 -13.96
N LEU A 121 -9.29 -18.12 -15.27
CA LEU A 121 -9.49 -19.27 -16.16
C LEU A 121 -8.27 -20.19 -16.16
N PHE A 122 -7.07 -19.63 -16.25
CA PHE A 122 -5.81 -20.38 -16.19
C PHE A 122 -5.66 -21.17 -14.88
N LEU A 123 -5.93 -20.54 -13.73
CA LEU A 123 -5.90 -21.21 -12.42
C LEU A 123 -6.95 -22.33 -12.33
N LEU A 124 -8.14 -22.13 -12.88
CA LEU A 124 -9.16 -23.19 -12.95
C LEU A 124 -8.70 -24.38 -13.80
N LEU A 125 -8.01 -24.13 -14.92
CA LEU A 125 -7.41 -25.18 -15.75
C LEU A 125 -6.31 -25.95 -15.00
N LEU A 126 -5.47 -25.25 -14.22
CA LEU A 126 -4.46 -25.89 -13.36
C LEU A 126 -5.09 -26.78 -12.27
N ILE A 127 -6.15 -26.30 -11.62
CA ILE A 127 -6.88 -27.08 -10.62
C ILE A 127 -7.53 -28.31 -11.27
N PHE A 128 -8.09 -28.15 -12.47
CA PHE A 128 -8.69 -29.24 -13.23
C PHE A 128 -7.64 -30.28 -13.63
N SER A 129 -6.51 -29.86 -14.20
CA SER A 129 -5.43 -30.76 -14.61
C SER A 129 -4.83 -31.50 -13.42
N TYR A 130 -4.62 -30.83 -12.29
CA TYR A 130 -4.16 -31.45 -11.04
C TYR A 130 -5.14 -32.53 -10.55
N ARG A 131 -6.45 -32.27 -10.61
CA ARG A 131 -7.46 -33.28 -10.24
C ARG A 131 -7.50 -34.46 -11.20
N CYS A 132 -7.39 -34.23 -12.50
CA CYS A 132 -7.28 -35.29 -13.49
C CYS A 132 -6.04 -36.16 -13.23
N TYR A 133 -4.90 -35.53 -12.95
CA TYR A 133 -3.66 -36.21 -12.61
C TYR A 133 -3.78 -37.04 -11.31
N SER A 134 -4.28 -36.46 -10.23
CA SER A 134 -4.47 -37.13 -8.93
C SER A 134 -5.47 -38.31 -9.01
N LYS A 135 -6.50 -38.20 -9.84
CA LYS A 135 -7.45 -39.31 -10.06
C LYS A 135 -6.83 -40.44 -10.86
N SER A 136 -5.91 -40.14 -11.79
CA SER A 136 -5.17 -41.14 -12.56
C SER A 136 -4.12 -41.88 -11.73
N SER A 137 -3.60 -41.29 -10.66
CA SER A 137 -2.63 -41.94 -9.77
C SER A 137 -3.27 -42.79 -8.66
N ASN A 138 -4.61 -42.77 -8.55
CA ASN A 138 -5.34 -43.50 -7.50
C ASN A 138 -6.00 -44.79 -8.02
N THR A 139 -5.50 -45.35 -9.12
CA THR A 139 -5.69 -46.75 -9.46
C THR A 139 -5.05 -47.57 -8.35
N GLN A 140 -5.87 -47.94 -7.36
CA GLN A 140 -5.58 -48.97 -6.38
C GLN A 140 -5.01 -50.18 -7.13
N TYR A 141 -3.71 -50.43 -6.96
CA TYR A 141 -3.22 -51.80 -7.05
C TYR A 141 -4.08 -52.60 -6.08
N PRO A 142 -4.81 -53.63 -6.52
CA PRO A 142 -5.64 -54.41 -5.63
C PRO A 142 -4.71 -55.02 -4.57
N SER A 143 -4.92 -54.64 -3.31
CA SER A 143 -4.28 -55.25 -2.16
C SER A 143 -4.80 -56.68 -2.03
N ARG A 144 -4.27 -57.60 -2.84
CA ARG A 144 -4.29 -59.03 -2.54
C ARG A 144 -3.27 -59.23 -1.43
N TYR A 145 -3.70 -59.22 -0.16
CA TYR A 145 -3.17 -60.09 0.89
C TYR A 145 -3.92 -59.87 2.21
N SER A 146 -5.03 -60.58 2.36
CA SER A 146 -5.56 -60.95 3.68
C SER A 146 -5.83 -62.45 3.66
N ARG A 147 -4.81 -63.26 3.95
CA ARG A 147 -4.99 -64.67 4.32
C ARG A 147 -3.76 -65.21 5.06
N ASN A 148 -3.97 -65.46 6.35
CA ASN A 148 -3.32 -66.44 7.22
C ASN A 148 -1.86 -66.81 6.94
N LYS A 149 -0.95 -66.49 7.89
CA LYS A 149 -0.01 -67.50 8.41
C LYS A 149 0.71 -67.06 9.68
N ARG A 150 0.63 -67.97 10.66
CA ARG A 150 1.53 -68.34 11.76
C ARG A 150 2.81 -67.53 11.97
N ILE A 151 3.02 -67.25 13.25
CA ILE A 151 4.29 -67.01 13.94
C ILE A 151 5.38 -67.94 13.41
N TYR A 152 6.45 -67.36 12.84
CA TYR A 152 7.79 -67.92 12.69
C TYR A 152 8.82 -66.79 12.79
N PRO A 153 10.04 -67.09 13.27
CA PRO A 153 10.97 -66.10 13.80
C PRO A 153 11.69 -65.33 12.68
N THR A 154 12.15 -64.14 13.08
CA THR A 154 13.09 -63.26 12.38
C THR A 154 14.25 -64.05 11.78
N VAL A 155 14.29 -64.12 10.44
CA VAL A 155 15.48 -64.49 9.67
C VAL A 155 15.83 -63.30 8.80
N SER A 156 17.06 -62.80 8.98
CA SER A 156 17.64 -61.76 8.14
C SER A 156 17.82 -62.27 6.71
N GLU A 157 16.95 -61.85 5.79
CA GLU A 157 17.23 -61.98 4.36
C GLU A 157 18.30 -60.98 3.96
N GLN A 158 19.54 -61.45 3.86
CA GLN A 158 20.56 -60.81 3.04
C GLN A 158 20.03 -60.78 1.60
N LYS A 159 19.74 -59.57 1.09
CA LYS A 159 19.52 -59.36 -0.34
C LYS A 159 20.76 -59.89 -1.08
N PRO A 160 20.60 -60.76 -2.09
CA PRO A 160 21.74 -61.26 -2.85
C PRO A 160 22.44 -60.08 -3.51
N SER A 161 23.75 -59.96 -3.27
CA SER A 161 24.59 -58.99 -3.97
C SER A 161 24.38 -59.15 -5.47
N PRO A 162 24.08 -58.06 -6.20
CA PRO A 162 23.97 -58.12 -7.65
C PRO A 162 25.27 -58.69 -8.21
N THR A 163 25.16 -59.65 -9.13
CA THR A 163 26.34 -60.20 -9.78
C THR A 163 27.10 -59.07 -10.49
N PRO A 164 28.45 -59.08 -10.50
CA PRO A 164 29.27 -57.98 -11.01
C PRO A 164 28.90 -57.50 -12.42
N ASN A 165 28.25 -58.37 -13.21
CA ASN A 165 27.84 -58.07 -14.58
C ASN A 165 26.59 -57.19 -14.68
N HIS A 166 25.68 -57.25 -13.69
CA HIS A 166 24.44 -56.47 -13.69
C HIS A 166 24.69 -55.03 -13.19
N GLU A 167 25.57 -54.87 -12.20
CA GLU A 167 26.00 -53.58 -11.67
C GLU A 167 26.77 -52.77 -12.72
N ASN A 168 27.69 -53.41 -13.46
CA ASN A 168 28.41 -52.79 -14.55
C ASN A 168 27.50 -52.31 -15.70
N ARG A 169 26.41 -53.03 -15.99
CA ARG A 169 25.44 -52.61 -17.02
C ARG A 169 24.65 -51.38 -16.58
N TRP A 170 24.22 -51.36 -15.31
CA TRP A 170 23.50 -50.22 -14.74
C TRP A 170 24.39 -48.97 -14.68
N LEU A 171 25.63 -49.11 -14.22
CA LEU A 171 26.60 -48.00 -14.16
C LEU A 171 26.88 -47.41 -15.56
N ARG A 172 26.99 -48.25 -16.60
CA ARG A 172 27.15 -47.77 -17.98
C ARG A 172 25.92 -46.99 -18.46
N GLN A 173 24.72 -47.45 -18.13
CA GLN A 173 23.48 -46.80 -18.54
C GLN A 173 23.29 -45.45 -17.82
N GLU A 174 23.60 -45.37 -16.52
CA GLU A 174 23.51 -44.11 -15.78
C GLU A 174 24.60 -43.12 -16.20
N ASN A 175 25.83 -43.58 -16.46
CA ASN A 175 26.89 -42.72 -17.00
C ASN A 175 26.52 -42.15 -18.37
N TYR A 176 25.91 -42.96 -19.24
CA TYR A 176 25.38 -42.48 -20.52
C TYR A 176 24.31 -41.41 -20.31
N ARG A 177 23.37 -41.64 -19.37
CA ARG A 177 22.31 -40.68 -19.04
C ARG A 177 22.86 -39.37 -18.48
N LEU A 178 23.87 -39.43 -17.61
CA LEU A 178 24.55 -38.26 -17.06
C LEU A 178 25.29 -37.48 -18.14
N THR A 179 25.97 -38.17 -19.05
CA THR A 179 26.66 -37.54 -20.19
C THR A 179 25.70 -36.76 -21.07
N GLN A 180 24.51 -37.32 -21.36
CA GLN A 180 23.45 -36.65 -22.12
C GLN A 180 22.85 -35.44 -21.39
N LYS A 181 22.77 -35.50 -20.04
CA LYS A 181 22.32 -34.34 -19.25
C LYS A 181 23.37 -33.22 -19.27
N ILE A 182 24.65 -33.56 -19.13
CA ILE A 182 25.75 -32.59 -19.14
C ILE A 182 25.84 -31.90 -20.51
N SER A 183 25.72 -32.65 -21.61
CA SER A 183 25.74 -32.05 -22.95
C SER A 183 24.60 -31.06 -23.16
N ARG A 184 23.39 -31.38 -22.68
CA ARG A 184 22.23 -30.49 -22.73
C ARG A 184 22.44 -29.21 -21.92
N ILE A 185 22.97 -29.34 -20.69
CA ILE A 185 23.27 -28.18 -19.83
C ILE A 185 24.30 -27.25 -20.50
N ASN A 186 25.34 -27.83 -21.10
CA ASN A 186 26.34 -27.04 -21.81
C ASN A 186 25.74 -26.31 -23.02
N GLN A 187 24.85 -26.96 -23.77
CA GLN A 187 24.15 -26.31 -24.88
C GLN A 187 23.25 -25.15 -24.40
N GLU A 188 22.51 -25.35 -23.30
CA GLU A 188 21.67 -24.30 -22.70
C GLU A 188 22.50 -23.12 -22.19
N LYS A 189 23.69 -23.38 -21.64
CA LYS A 189 24.66 -22.35 -21.23
C LYS A 189 25.15 -21.52 -22.42
N GLU A 190 25.54 -22.15 -23.53
CA GLU A 190 25.96 -21.43 -24.74
C GLU A 190 24.81 -20.60 -25.34
N ASP A 191 23.58 -21.12 -25.30
CA ASP A 191 22.40 -20.36 -25.74
C ASP A 191 22.07 -19.17 -24.84
N PHE A 192 22.42 -19.24 -23.55
CA PHE A 192 22.29 -18.13 -22.62
C PHE A 192 23.32 -17.04 -22.94
N ILE A 193 24.59 -17.41 -23.10
CA ILE A 193 25.69 -16.48 -23.45
C ILE A 193 25.38 -15.75 -24.78
N ARG A 194 24.88 -16.48 -25.79
CA ARG A 194 24.49 -15.88 -27.08
C ARG A 194 23.27 -14.95 -27.00
N ARG A 195 22.40 -15.13 -26.01
CA ARG A 195 21.26 -14.23 -25.78
C ARG A 195 21.70 -12.97 -25.05
N GLU A 196 22.59 -13.11 -24.07
CA GLU A 196 23.19 -11.99 -23.35
C GLU A 196 23.96 -11.06 -24.29
N GLN A 197 24.83 -11.60 -25.15
CA GLN A 197 25.56 -10.82 -26.15
C GLN A 197 24.62 -10.04 -27.10
N ARG A 198 23.57 -10.69 -27.60
CA ARG A 198 22.55 -10.01 -28.43
C ARG A 198 21.83 -8.89 -27.67
N LEU A 199 21.59 -9.06 -26.37
CA LEU A 199 20.99 -8.02 -25.55
C LEU A 199 21.93 -6.82 -25.43
N PHE A 200 23.21 -7.07 -25.17
CA PHE A 200 24.25 -6.04 -25.13
C PHE A 200 24.33 -5.27 -26.46
N ASP A 201 24.31 -5.96 -27.60
CA ASP A 201 24.35 -5.31 -28.92
C ASP A 201 23.13 -4.42 -29.17
N VAL A 202 21.93 -4.90 -28.82
CA VAL A 202 20.67 -4.13 -28.96
C VAL A 202 20.70 -2.89 -28.07
N ILE A 203 21.17 -3.05 -26.82
CA ILE A 203 21.33 -1.96 -25.86
C ILE A 203 22.32 -0.92 -26.44
N HIS A 204 23.49 -1.35 -26.91
CA HIS A 204 24.48 -0.47 -27.53
C HIS A 204 23.93 0.28 -28.74
N GLN A 205 23.23 -0.42 -29.65
CA GLN A 205 22.65 0.18 -30.84
C GLN A 205 21.53 1.19 -30.51
N THR A 206 20.79 0.94 -29.42
CA THR A 206 19.74 1.84 -28.93
C THR A 206 20.36 3.10 -28.28
N HIS A 207 21.47 2.95 -27.54
CA HIS A 207 22.22 4.07 -26.96
C HIS A 207 22.83 4.99 -28.02
N SER A 208 23.41 4.45 -29.08
CA SER A 208 23.97 5.24 -30.19
C SER A 208 22.91 6.12 -30.87
N ARG A 209 21.63 5.75 -30.82
CA ARG A 209 20.51 6.52 -31.38
C ARG A 209 19.97 7.59 -30.43
N ALA A 210 20.11 7.40 -29.12
CA ALA A 210 19.60 8.32 -28.09
C ALA A 210 20.63 9.39 -27.68
N GLY A 211 21.89 9.27 -28.10
CA GLY A 211 22.95 10.22 -27.74
C GLY A 211 23.36 10.19 -26.27
N VAL A 212 22.90 9.18 -25.51
CA VAL A 212 23.23 8.96 -24.10
C VAL A 212 24.10 7.73 -24.01
N THR A 213 25.34 7.90 -23.54
CA THR A 213 26.28 6.80 -23.42
C THR A 213 26.05 6.03 -22.12
N VAL A 214 26.48 4.75 -22.06
CA VAL A 214 26.40 3.95 -20.83
C VAL A 214 27.15 4.62 -19.66
N PRO A 215 28.34 5.22 -19.86
CA PRO A 215 28.98 6.05 -18.83
C PRO A 215 28.10 7.19 -18.29
N ASP A 216 27.34 7.88 -19.15
CA ASP A 216 26.47 8.99 -18.71
C ASP A 216 25.34 8.49 -17.80
N MET A 217 24.75 7.34 -18.12
CA MET A 217 23.73 6.74 -17.26
C MET A 217 24.30 6.26 -15.93
N GLN A 218 25.50 5.68 -15.94
CA GLN A 218 26.17 5.24 -14.73
C GLN A 218 26.49 6.45 -13.83
N TYR A 219 26.97 7.54 -14.43
CA TYR A 219 27.22 8.80 -13.72
C TYR A 219 25.95 9.35 -13.06
N GLU A 220 24.82 9.39 -13.78
CA GLU A 220 23.53 9.83 -13.22
C GLU A 220 23.01 8.90 -12.12
N TYR A 221 23.22 7.59 -12.27
CA TYR A 221 22.87 6.62 -11.24
C TYR A 221 23.70 6.83 -9.97
N ASP A 222 25.01 7.00 -10.11
CA ASP A 222 25.94 7.23 -8.99
C ASP A 222 25.62 8.58 -8.30
N ALA A 223 25.26 9.61 -9.07
CA ALA A 223 24.82 10.90 -8.54
C ALA A 223 23.53 10.77 -7.72
N LEU A 224 22.55 10.03 -8.23
CA LEU A 224 21.29 9.75 -7.53
C LEU A 224 21.51 8.93 -6.26
N GLU A 225 22.38 7.93 -6.32
CA GLU A 225 22.74 7.11 -5.15
C GLU A 225 23.39 7.95 -4.05
N LYS A 226 24.27 8.88 -4.45
CA LYS A 226 24.88 9.85 -3.52
C LYS A 226 23.82 10.78 -2.89
N GLU A 227 22.92 11.36 -3.69
CA GLU A 227 21.84 12.21 -3.18
C GLU A 227 20.94 11.45 -2.20
N TYR A 228 20.58 10.21 -2.55
CA TYR A 228 19.80 9.35 -1.67
C TYR A 228 20.52 9.06 -0.34
N ALA A 229 21.83 8.80 -0.38
CA ALA A 229 22.64 8.60 0.83
C ALA A 229 22.67 9.85 1.71
N GLU A 230 22.85 11.04 1.13
CA GLU A 230 22.84 12.32 1.85
C GLU A 230 21.49 12.60 2.51
N VAL A 231 20.38 12.38 1.78
CA VAL A 231 19.02 12.54 2.32
C VAL A 231 18.75 11.53 3.43
N SER A 232 19.18 10.29 3.26
CA SER A 232 19.02 9.23 4.27
C SER A 232 19.76 9.57 5.56
N GLU A 233 21.00 10.05 5.48
CA GLU A 233 21.75 10.48 6.66
C GLU A 233 21.14 11.70 7.34
N ARG A 234 20.67 12.69 6.56
CA ARG A 234 19.96 13.84 7.13
C ARG A 234 18.69 13.41 7.88
N TYR A 235 17.95 12.45 7.33
CA TYR A 235 16.77 11.87 8.00
C TYR A 235 17.14 11.14 9.28
N LYS A 236 18.19 10.30 9.27
CA LYS A 236 18.68 9.62 10.49
C LYS A 236 19.12 10.62 11.56
N LYS A 237 19.83 11.67 11.17
CA LYS A 237 20.24 12.74 12.07
C LYS A 237 19.02 13.43 12.69
N LEU A 238 18.06 13.88 11.87
CA LEU A 238 16.82 14.48 12.36
C LEU A 238 16.08 13.55 13.33
N LYS A 239 16.01 12.26 13.02
CA LYS A 239 15.36 11.24 13.86
C LYS A 239 16.10 10.97 15.17
N ASN A 240 17.42 11.16 15.21
CA ASN A 240 18.20 11.05 16.44
C ASN A 240 18.15 12.35 17.25
N ASP A 241 18.29 13.51 16.59
CA ASP A 241 18.14 14.83 17.20
C ASP A 241 16.75 14.98 17.81
N SER A 242 15.73 14.34 17.24
CA SER A 242 14.39 14.39 17.78
C SER A 242 14.18 13.51 19.02
N LYS A 243 15.04 12.51 19.26
CA LYS A 243 15.07 11.78 20.54
C LYS A 243 15.55 12.67 21.68
N ILE A 244 16.30 13.75 21.38
CA ILE A 244 16.69 14.77 22.38
C ILE A 244 15.44 15.45 22.98
N PHE A 245 14.32 15.45 22.25
CA PHE A 245 13.03 15.99 22.69
C PHE A 245 12.04 14.92 23.19
N ASP A 246 12.50 13.70 23.48
CA ASP A 246 11.67 12.54 23.86
C ASP A 246 10.59 12.18 22.80
N ILE A 247 10.76 12.66 21.56
CA ILE A 247 9.82 12.39 20.46
C ILE A 247 10.26 11.13 19.72
N ASN A 248 9.52 10.04 19.94
CA ASN A 248 9.68 8.80 19.19
C ASN A 248 8.77 8.77 17.95
N PHE A 249 9.33 9.11 16.79
CA PHE A 249 8.64 9.12 15.48
C PHE A 249 8.10 7.76 15.05
N ASP A 250 8.67 6.67 15.55
CA ASP A 250 8.23 5.31 15.22
C ASP A 250 7.12 4.82 16.16
N SER A 251 6.77 5.60 17.19
CA SER A 251 5.73 5.21 18.14
C SER A 251 4.34 5.49 17.59
N SER A 252 3.40 4.58 17.86
CA SER A 252 1.96 4.83 17.63
C SER A 252 1.44 6.04 18.41
N SER A 253 2.13 6.42 19.50
CA SER A 253 1.87 7.63 20.28
C SER A 253 2.07 8.90 19.43
N TYR A 254 3.15 8.98 18.65
CA TYR A 254 3.44 10.13 17.79
C TYR A 254 2.34 10.36 16.75
N GLU A 255 1.93 9.31 16.05
CA GLU A 255 0.81 9.37 15.10
C GLU A 255 -0.50 9.83 15.76
N SER A 256 -0.75 9.40 17.01
CA SER A 256 -1.92 9.86 17.77
C SER A 256 -1.83 11.35 18.12
N ILE A 257 -0.65 11.83 18.54
CA ILE A 257 -0.41 13.23 18.86
C ILE A 257 -0.63 14.11 17.63
N ILE A 258 -0.03 13.74 16.49
CA ILE A 258 -0.19 14.49 15.23
C ILE A 258 -1.66 14.56 14.79
N LYS A 259 -2.41 13.45 14.93
CA LYS A 259 -3.85 13.44 14.63
C LYS A 259 -4.63 14.37 15.55
N GLY A 260 -4.35 14.35 16.85
CA GLY A 260 -4.96 15.26 17.83
C GLY A 260 -4.70 16.72 17.45
N ARG A 261 -3.42 17.08 17.28
CA ARG A 261 -2.98 18.44 16.95
C ARG A 261 -3.58 18.94 15.63
N LYS A 262 -3.65 18.10 14.59
CA LYS A 262 -4.30 18.46 13.32
C LYS A 262 -5.78 18.79 13.50
N PHE A 263 -6.49 18.03 14.33
CA PHE A 263 -7.89 18.27 14.61
C PHE A 263 -8.12 19.53 15.47
N GLU A 264 -7.25 19.79 16.46
CA GLU A 264 -7.26 21.06 17.21
C GLU A 264 -7.08 22.26 16.28
N ILE A 265 -6.10 22.20 15.36
CA ILE A 265 -5.85 23.27 14.37
C ILE A 265 -7.06 23.47 13.47
N TYR A 266 -7.69 22.38 13.03
CA TYR A 266 -8.92 22.45 12.24
C TYR A 266 -10.02 23.20 13.00
N LEU A 267 -10.27 22.85 14.27
CA LEU A 267 -11.31 23.50 15.06
C LEU A 267 -10.97 24.97 15.35
N ALA A 268 -9.73 25.25 15.73
CA ALA A 268 -9.22 26.59 15.98
C ALA A 268 -9.42 27.51 14.77
N ARG A 269 -9.07 27.03 13.56
CA ARG A 269 -9.29 27.76 12.31
C ARG A 269 -10.77 28.09 12.08
N ASN A 270 -11.64 27.10 12.21
CA ASN A 270 -13.09 27.30 12.02
C ASN A 270 -13.68 28.31 13.03
N LEU A 271 -13.16 28.35 14.26
CA LEU A 271 -13.62 29.30 15.28
C LEU A 271 -13.23 30.76 14.95
N VAL A 272 -12.03 30.97 14.40
CA VAL A 272 -11.48 32.30 14.13
C VAL A 272 -11.79 32.86 12.75
N GLU A 273 -12.05 32.02 11.74
CA GLU A 273 -12.18 32.41 10.32
C GLU A 273 -13.26 33.48 10.09
N ASN A 274 -14.30 33.53 10.90
CA ASN A 274 -15.37 34.54 10.83
C ASN A 274 -15.29 35.65 11.89
N ARG A 275 -14.15 35.77 12.58
CA ARG A 275 -13.97 36.63 13.78
C ARG A 275 -15.07 36.44 14.83
N THR A 276 -15.71 35.27 14.83
CA THR A 276 -16.81 34.90 15.74
C THR A 276 -16.32 34.63 17.14
N HIS A 277 -15.06 34.21 17.25
CA HIS A 277 -14.44 33.80 18.48
C HIS A 277 -12.97 34.23 18.51
N GLU A 278 -12.47 34.42 19.72
CA GLU A 278 -11.06 34.64 20.03
C GLU A 278 -10.55 33.46 20.87
N ILE A 279 -9.38 32.93 20.54
CA ILE A 279 -8.74 31.87 21.32
C ILE A 279 -7.89 32.55 22.39
N LEU A 280 -8.27 32.37 23.65
CA LEU A 280 -7.60 32.96 24.82
C LEU A 280 -6.47 32.08 25.34
N GLU A 281 -6.68 30.77 25.41
CA GLU A 281 -5.67 29.80 25.82
C GLU A 281 -5.66 28.63 24.82
N TRP A 282 -4.46 28.12 24.53
CA TRP A 282 -4.28 26.86 23.79
C TRP A 282 -3.30 26.00 24.59
N THR A 283 -3.82 24.92 25.17
CA THR A 283 -3.03 24.02 26.01
C THR A 283 -1.98 23.30 25.14
N PRO A 284 -0.69 23.38 25.49
CA PRO A 284 0.35 22.67 24.75
C PRO A 284 0.20 21.16 24.94
N ASP A 285 0.61 20.39 23.94
CA ASP A 285 0.75 18.95 24.09
C ASP A 285 1.71 18.64 25.25
N LYS A 286 1.52 17.47 25.88
CA LYS A 286 2.34 17.01 27.01
C LYS A 286 3.82 17.27 26.72
N GLY A 287 4.47 18.00 27.64
CA GLY A 287 5.79 18.59 27.45
C GLY A 287 6.90 17.62 27.07
N PHE A 288 8.03 18.19 26.67
CA PHE A 288 9.24 17.57 26.11
C PHE A 288 9.96 16.52 26.98
N ASP A 289 9.39 16.17 28.13
CA ASP A 289 9.87 15.13 29.02
C ASP A 289 8.68 14.50 29.74
N SER A 290 8.43 13.23 29.46
CA SER A 290 7.33 12.47 30.05
C SER A 290 7.43 12.31 31.58
N SER A 291 8.59 12.58 32.18
CA SER A 291 8.81 12.59 33.63
C SER A 291 8.34 13.89 34.31
N ILE A 292 8.19 14.99 33.56
CA ILE A 292 7.78 16.28 34.12
C ILE A 292 6.27 16.46 33.96
N ARG A 293 5.55 16.22 35.05
CA ARG A 293 4.10 16.45 35.08
C ARG A 293 3.76 17.92 35.31
N VAL A 294 3.41 18.62 34.23
CA VAL A 294 2.83 19.97 34.31
C VAL A 294 1.31 19.88 34.50
N LYS A 295 0.78 20.50 35.57
CA LYS A 295 -0.66 20.42 35.91
C LYS A 295 -1.56 20.97 34.79
N SER A 296 -1.18 22.10 34.18
CA SER A 296 -1.95 22.76 33.12
C SER A 296 -2.06 21.94 31.83
N ASN A 297 -1.16 20.98 31.57
CA ASN A 297 -1.29 20.04 30.45
C ASN A 297 -2.51 19.11 30.60
N GLY A 298 -3.21 19.17 31.74
CA GLY A 298 -4.47 18.49 31.97
C GLY A 298 -5.73 19.33 31.75
N ASN A 299 -5.58 20.61 31.40
CA ASN A 299 -6.69 21.50 31.08
C ASN A 299 -7.28 21.15 29.69
N PRO A 300 -8.50 21.62 29.37
CA PRO A 300 -9.03 21.50 28.02
C PRO A 300 -8.10 22.10 26.96
N ASP A 301 -8.13 21.56 25.75
CA ASP A 301 -7.22 21.95 24.66
C ASP A 301 -7.31 23.46 24.30
N LEU A 302 -8.52 24.04 24.30
CA LEU A 302 -8.76 25.44 23.96
C LEU A 302 -9.60 26.16 25.03
N VAL A 303 -9.30 27.43 25.30
CA VAL A 303 -10.21 28.37 25.95
C VAL A 303 -10.56 29.45 24.94
N VAL A 304 -11.85 29.69 24.77
CA VAL A 304 -12.39 30.48 23.67
C VAL A 304 -13.36 31.51 24.23
N GLN A 305 -13.33 32.72 23.68
CA GLN A 305 -14.30 33.77 23.96
C GLN A 305 -15.14 34.04 22.72
N ASN A 306 -16.46 34.11 22.86
CA ASN A 306 -17.35 34.55 21.78
C ASN A 306 -17.44 36.08 21.70
N LYS A 307 -18.07 36.59 20.64
CA LYS A 307 -18.34 38.03 20.45
C LYS A 307 -19.08 38.72 21.61
N ASN A 308 -19.82 37.97 22.42
CA ASN A 308 -20.56 38.50 23.57
C ASN A 308 -19.71 38.54 24.86
N GLY A 309 -18.41 38.19 24.77
CA GLY A 309 -17.51 38.14 25.90
C GLY A 309 -17.63 36.86 26.74
N GLN A 310 -18.53 35.94 26.38
CA GLN A 310 -18.71 34.68 27.11
C GLN A 310 -17.55 33.73 26.79
N GLN A 311 -16.95 33.18 27.84
CA GLN A 311 -15.84 32.25 27.73
C GLN A 311 -16.33 30.82 27.91
N PHE A 312 -15.75 29.90 27.16
CA PHE A 312 -15.96 28.48 27.27
C PHE A 312 -14.70 27.73 26.86
N ALA A 313 -14.51 26.54 27.41
CA ALA A 313 -13.37 25.70 27.08
C ALA A 313 -13.80 24.54 26.18
N ILE A 314 -12.88 24.05 25.35
CA ILE A 314 -13.13 22.97 24.42
C ILE A 314 -12.02 21.93 24.53
N GLU A 315 -12.41 20.70 24.81
CA GLU A 315 -11.55 19.52 24.68
C GLU A 315 -11.76 18.89 23.29
N CYS A 316 -10.67 18.71 22.55
CA CYS A 316 -10.67 18.19 21.20
C CYS A 316 -10.34 16.69 21.19
N LYS A 317 -11.21 15.88 20.56
CA LYS A 317 -10.98 14.46 20.36
C LYS A 317 -11.28 14.06 18.93
N PHE A 318 -10.30 13.43 18.28
CA PHE A 318 -10.50 12.80 16.98
C PHE A 318 -10.52 11.28 17.11
N ARG A 319 -11.42 10.62 16.37
CA ARG A 319 -11.48 9.16 16.27
C ARG A 319 -11.74 8.71 14.82
N GLY A 320 -10.82 7.91 14.29
CA GLY A 320 -10.87 7.42 12.92
C GLY A 320 -11.72 6.15 12.71
N THR A 321 -11.99 5.38 13.76
CA THR A 321 -12.63 4.05 13.69
C THR A 321 -13.60 3.80 14.86
N HIS A 322 -14.53 2.84 14.69
CA HIS A 322 -15.47 2.34 15.72
C HIS A 322 -14.76 1.96 17.03
N PHE A 323 -15.42 2.20 18.17
CA PHE A 323 -15.03 1.59 19.44
C PHE A 323 -15.59 0.17 19.51
N ARG A 324 -14.81 -0.76 20.07
CA ARG A 324 -15.11 -2.17 20.38
C ARG A 324 -16.30 -2.82 19.65
N THR A 325 -15.98 -3.86 18.89
CA THR A 325 -16.94 -4.91 18.52
C THR A 325 -17.39 -5.63 19.78
N ILE A 326 -18.65 -5.49 20.20
CA ILE A 326 -19.28 -6.40 21.16
C ILE A 326 -19.94 -7.49 20.32
N GLU A 327 -19.56 -8.75 20.54
CA GLU A 327 -20.18 -9.93 19.90
C GLU A 327 -20.26 -9.90 18.36
N GLY A 328 -19.23 -9.38 17.69
CA GLY A 328 -19.18 -9.36 16.22
C GLY A 328 -20.07 -8.30 15.56
N GLN A 329 -20.82 -7.50 16.34
CA GLN A 329 -21.60 -6.37 15.82
C GLN A 329 -20.81 -5.07 15.93
N GLN A 330 -20.72 -4.34 14.82
CA GLN A 330 -20.23 -2.96 14.84
C GLN A 330 -21.26 -2.09 15.54
N THR A 331 -20.87 -1.44 16.63
CA THR A 331 -21.69 -0.41 17.25
C THR A 331 -21.17 0.96 16.82
N ASP A 332 -22.08 1.92 16.62
CA ASP A 332 -21.75 3.32 16.35
C ASP A 332 -21.36 4.10 17.63
N GLN A 333 -20.92 3.40 18.67
CA GLN A 333 -20.49 4.01 19.92
C GLN A 333 -19.05 4.52 19.82
N VAL A 334 -18.81 5.69 20.42
CA VAL A 334 -17.49 6.33 20.44
C VAL A 334 -17.14 6.71 21.87
N SER A 335 -16.08 6.11 22.39
CA SER A 335 -15.47 6.56 23.65
C SER A 335 -14.58 7.77 23.38
N TRP A 336 -14.95 8.92 23.97
CA TRP A 336 -14.20 10.16 23.84
C TRP A 336 -13.10 10.30 24.90
N SER A 337 -13.30 9.75 26.12
CA SER A 337 -12.35 9.84 27.23
C SER A 337 -12.50 8.70 28.25
N SER A 338 -11.50 8.54 29.12
CA SER A 338 -11.63 7.82 30.38
C SER A 338 -12.39 8.67 31.42
N ALA A 339 -12.96 8.01 32.44
CA ALA A 339 -13.66 8.68 33.55
C ALA A 339 -12.78 9.72 34.25
N TYR A 340 -11.54 9.36 34.59
CA TYR A 340 -10.58 10.28 35.22
C TYR A 340 -10.34 11.56 34.42
N ALA A 341 -10.24 11.47 33.09
CA ALA A 341 -10.04 12.66 32.28
C ALA A 341 -11.32 13.52 32.20
N ALA A 342 -12.50 12.91 32.20
CA ALA A 342 -13.76 13.65 32.31
C ALA A 342 -13.90 14.39 33.65
N GLU A 343 -13.59 13.73 34.76
CA GLU A 343 -13.60 14.32 36.11
C GLU A 343 -12.66 15.53 36.20
N ARG A 344 -11.48 15.47 35.57
CA ARG A 344 -10.57 16.62 35.53
C ARG A 344 -11.17 17.82 34.80
N TYR A 345 -11.88 17.60 33.71
CA TYR A 345 -12.53 18.70 32.98
C TYR A 345 -13.73 19.25 33.75
N GLN A 346 -14.45 18.42 34.49
CA GLN A 346 -15.49 18.88 35.42
C GLN A 346 -14.88 19.74 36.54
N ALA A 347 -13.75 19.31 37.12
CA ALA A 347 -13.02 20.10 38.11
C ALA A 347 -12.53 21.44 37.52
N PHE A 348 -12.01 21.44 36.29
CA PHE A 348 -11.63 22.66 35.57
C PHE A 348 -12.84 23.59 35.37
N SER A 349 -13.98 23.05 34.95
CA SER A 349 -15.24 23.79 34.76
C SER A 349 -15.67 24.49 36.04
N ALA A 350 -15.67 23.75 37.16
CA ALA A 350 -16.03 24.27 38.48
C ALA A 350 -15.02 25.31 39.02
N GLU A 351 -13.72 25.05 38.87
CA GLU A 351 -12.64 25.94 39.35
C GLU A 351 -12.62 27.28 38.59
N ARG A 352 -12.83 27.26 37.27
CA ARG A 352 -12.80 28.45 36.41
C ARG A 352 -14.16 29.12 36.24
N GLY A 353 -15.25 28.49 36.70
CA GLY A 353 -16.62 28.97 36.48
C GLY A 353 -16.98 29.05 34.99
N MET A 354 -16.47 28.12 34.18
CA MET A 354 -16.52 28.18 32.72
C MET A 354 -16.98 26.84 32.14
N PRO A 355 -17.99 26.81 31.24
CA PRO A 355 -18.46 25.55 30.68
C PRO A 355 -17.39 24.91 29.78
N VAL A 356 -17.30 23.58 29.85
CA VAL A 356 -16.42 22.77 28.99
C VAL A 356 -17.26 22.02 27.96
N PHE A 357 -16.84 22.09 26.71
CA PHE A 357 -17.42 21.35 25.60
C PHE A 357 -16.45 20.30 25.08
N ILE A 358 -16.98 19.17 24.60
CA ILE A 358 -16.22 18.14 23.90
C ILE A 358 -16.47 18.29 22.41
N ALA A 359 -15.43 18.65 21.67
CA ALA A 359 -15.42 18.62 20.21
C ALA A 359 -14.95 17.24 19.74
N LEU A 360 -15.85 16.45 19.13
CA LEU A 360 -15.56 15.11 18.62
C LEU A 360 -15.56 15.08 17.10
N GLY A 361 -14.38 14.92 16.51
CA GLY A 361 -14.21 14.62 15.08
C GLY A 361 -14.30 13.11 14.82
N TRP A 362 -15.16 12.72 13.89
CA TRP A 362 -15.45 11.31 13.60
C TRP A 362 -15.33 10.96 12.12
N LYS A 363 -14.52 9.92 11.84
CA LYS A 363 -14.18 9.44 10.48
C LYS A 363 -13.54 10.52 9.60
N GLY A 364 -13.01 10.12 8.44
CA GLY A 364 -12.31 11.04 7.54
C GLY A 364 -10.89 11.37 8.02
N LEU A 365 -10.42 12.57 7.69
CA LEU A 365 -9.11 13.07 8.12
C LEU A 365 -9.28 14.00 9.34
N PRO A 366 -8.31 14.06 10.27
CA PRO A 366 -8.37 15.02 11.40
C PRO A 366 -8.56 16.47 10.96
N GLU A 367 -7.96 16.86 9.85
CA GLU A 367 -8.07 18.19 9.23
C GLU A 367 -9.37 18.41 8.44
N SER A 368 -10.18 17.37 8.26
CA SER A 368 -11.47 17.41 7.56
C SER A 368 -12.33 16.22 8.02
N PRO A 369 -12.79 16.24 9.29
CA PRO A 369 -13.55 15.13 9.84
C PRO A 369 -14.88 14.98 9.11
N LYS A 370 -15.31 13.74 8.86
CA LYS A 370 -16.57 13.50 8.12
C LYS A 370 -17.79 13.91 8.94
N ARG A 371 -17.70 13.81 10.26
CA ARG A 371 -18.70 14.33 11.20
C ARG A 371 -17.99 15.07 12.33
N LEU A 372 -18.58 16.18 12.75
CA LEU A 372 -18.13 16.98 13.88
C LEU A 372 -19.29 17.09 14.87
N PHE A 373 -19.03 16.76 16.13
CA PHE A 373 -19.97 16.93 17.22
C PHE A 373 -19.39 17.91 18.23
N LEU A 374 -20.25 18.72 18.83
CA LEU A 374 -19.91 19.56 19.98
C LEU A 374 -20.95 19.27 21.05
N ALA A 375 -20.52 18.74 22.18
CA ALA A 375 -21.40 18.36 23.28
C ALA A 375 -20.94 19.04 24.58
N PRO A 376 -21.85 19.53 25.43
CA PRO A 376 -21.49 19.97 26.78
C PRO A 376 -20.97 18.77 27.58
N LEU A 377 -19.99 18.99 28.46
CA LEU A 377 -19.46 17.94 29.33
C LEU A 377 -20.50 17.45 30.34
N ASP A 378 -21.41 18.32 30.77
CA ASP A 378 -22.42 18.06 31.81
C ASP A 378 -23.75 17.53 31.25
N GLY A 379 -23.74 17.02 30.01
CA GLY A 379 -24.92 16.59 29.26
C GLY A 379 -25.34 15.13 29.46
#